data_AF-A0A528XKS6-F1
#
_entry.id   AF-A0A528XKS6-F1
#
_cell.length_a   1.000
_cell.length_b   1.000
_cell.length_c   1.000
_cell.angle_alpha   90.00
_cell.angle_beta   90.00
_cell.angle_gamma   90.00
#
_symmetry.space_group_name_H-M   'P 1'
#
loop_
_entity.id
_entity.type
_entity.pdbx_description
1 polymer ?
#
loop_
_entity_poly.entity_id
_entity_poly.type
_entity_poly.pdbx_seq_one_letter_code
_entity_poly.pdbx_strand_id
1 'polypeptide(L)' 'VSLPGLDRDVAQAVVDAAHQTCPYSKATRGNIEVAINLV' A
#
# COMPACT_ATOMS: atom_id res chain seq x y z
N VAL A 1 -3.76 -6.23 -2.63
CA VAL A 1 -4.89 -5.38 -2.18
C VAL A 1 -5.89 -5.35 -3.31
N SER A 2 -7.16 -5.66 -3.05
CA SER A 2 -8.21 -5.59 -4.07
C SER A 2 -9.16 -4.45 -3.76
N LEU A 3 -9.29 -3.54 -4.72
CA LEU A 3 -10.15 -2.36 -4.66
C LEU A 3 -11.05 -2.36 -5.89
N PRO A 4 -12.09 -3.22 -5.93
CA PRO A 4 -13.01 -3.28 -7.06
C PRO A 4 -13.82 -1.98 -7.14
N GLY A 5 -13.83 -1.36 -8.32
CA GLY A 5 -14.60 -0.13 -8.60
C GLY A 5 -13.83 1.18 -8.44
N LEU A 6 -12.53 1.13 -8.15
CA LEU A 6 -11.66 2.31 -8.08
C LEU A 6 -10.66 2.29 -9.24
N ASP A 7 -10.45 3.44 -9.87
CA ASP A 7 -9.43 3.58 -10.91
C ASP A 7 -8.05 3.20 -10.36
N ARG A 8 -7.25 2.50 -11.16
CA ARG A 8 -5.92 2.01 -10.73
C ARG A 8 -5.05 3.12 -10.16
N ASP A 9 -5.07 4.30 -10.76
CA ASP A 9 -4.25 5.43 -10.31
C ASP A 9 -4.69 5.93 -8.93
N VAL A 10 -6.01 5.99 -8.68
CA VAL A 10 -6.56 6.39 -7.39
C VAL A 10 -6.31 5.30 -6.35
N ALA A 11 -6.49 4.03 -6.72
CA ALA A 11 -6.23 2.90 -5.86
C ALA A 11 -4.75 2.83 -5.45
N GLN A 12 -3.82 3.11 -6.37
CA GLN A 12 -2.41 3.18 -6.09
C GLN A 12 -2.09 4.31 -5.12
N ALA A 13 -2.61 5.52 -5.35
CA ALA A 13 -2.39 6.66 -4.46
C ALA A 13 -2.89 6.41 -3.03
N VAL A 14 -4.05 5.75 -2.89
CA VAL A 14 -4.61 5.37 -1.58
C VAL A 14 -3.72 4.33 -0.89
N VAL A 15 -3.27 3.31 -1.63
CA VAL A 15 -2.39 2.27 -1.11
C VAL A 15 -1.05 2.84 -0.68
N ASP A 16 -0.47 3.75 -1.45
CA ASP A 16 0.80 4.41 -1.12
C ASP A 16 0.67 5.26 0.14
N ALA A 17 -0.40 6.05 0.26
CA ALA A 17 -0.69 6.83 1.46
C ALA A 17 -0.93 5.93 2.69
N ALA A 18 -1.66 4.82 2.52
CA ALA A 18 -1.89 3.85 3.57
C ALA A 18 -0.58 3.17 4.00
N HIS A 19 0.32 2.85 3.07
CA HIS A 19 1.63 2.27 3.38
C HIS A 19 2.54 3.24 4.15
N GLN A 20 2.42 4.55 3.90
CA GLN A 20 3.16 5.57 4.66
C GLN A 20 2.66 5.74 6.09
N THR A 21 1.37 5.48 6.34
CA THR A 21 0.73 5.70 7.64
C THR A 21 0.57 4.43 8.47
N CYS A 22 0.56 3.25 7.84
CA CYS A 22 0.36 1.95 8.50
C CYS A 22 1.45 1.69 9.55
N PRO A 23 1.08 1.43 10.83
CA PRO A 23 2.03 1.17 11.90
C PRO A 23 2.96 0.00 11.60
N TYR A 24 2.43 -1.05 10.97
CA TYR A 24 3.18 -2.23 10.59
C TYR A 24 4.22 -1.91 9.50
N SER A 25 3.82 -1.16 8.47
CA SER A 25 4.72 -0.73 7.40
C SER A 25 5.83 0.21 7.90
N LYS A 26 5.60 0.98 8.95
CA LYS A 26 6.65 1.75 9.64
C LYS A 26 7.58 0.86 10.44
N ALA A 27 7.04 -0.13 11.15
CA ALA A 27 7.83 -1.07 11.95
C ALA A 27 8.71 -2.00 11.08
N THR A 28 8.26 -2.33 9.88
CA THR A 28 9.00 -3.18 8.94
C THR A 28 9.88 -2.39 7.95
N ARG A 29 9.79 -1.07 7.95
CA ARG A 29 10.54 -0.18 7.04
C ARG A 29 12.04 -0.34 7.24
N GLY A 30 12.72 -0.85 6.22
CA GLY A 30 14.17 -1.09 6.24
C GLY A 30 14.61 -2.46 6.79
N ASN A 31 13.68 -3.25 7.33
CA ASN A 31 13.97 -4.60 7.83
C ASN A 31 13.59 -5.70 6.84
N ILE A 32 12.51 -5.50 6.08
CA ILE A 32 12.01 -6.45 5.08
C ILE A 32 11.45 -5.71 3.86
N GLU A 33 11.59 -6.31 2.67
CA GLU A 33 11.05 -5.75 1.44
C GLU A 33 9.53 -6.03 1.38
N VAL A 34 8.72 -4.97 1.30
CA VAL A 34 7.26 -5.06 1.28
C VAL A 34 6.77 -4.63 -0.10
N ALA A 35 6.41 -5.61 -0.95
CA ALA A 35 5.77 -5.34 -2.23
C ALA A 35 4.24 -5.34 -2.07
N ILE A 36 3.59 -4.21 -2.38
CA ILE A 36 2.13 -4.13 -2.42
C ILE A 36 1.64 -4.32 -3.84
N ASN A 37 1.03 -5.48 -4.10
CA ASN A 37 0.40 -5.78 -5.38
C ASN A 37 -1.09 -5.40 -5.35
N LEU A 38 -1.51 -4.58 -6.31
CA LEU A 38 -2.91 -4.19 -6.52
C LEU A 38 -3.55 -5.17 -7.52
N VAL A 39 -4.53 -5.95 -7.05
CA VAL A 39 -5.20 -7.07 -7.77
C VAL A 39 -6.67 -6.80 -7.99
#